data_AF-A0A497XSA1-F1
#
_entry.id   AF-A0A497XSA1-F1
#
_cell.length_a   1.000
_cell.length_b   1.000
_cell.length_c   1.000
_cell.angle_alpha   90.00
_cell.angle_beta   90.00
_cell.angle_gamma   90.00
#
_symmetry.space_group_name_H-M   'P 1'
#
loop_
_entity.id
_entity.type
_entity.pdbx_description
1 polymer ?
#
loop_
_entity_poly.entity_id
_entity_poly.type
_entity_poly.pdbx_seq_one_letter_code
_entity_poly.pdbx_strand_id
1 'polypeptide(L)'
;MGSNFGEVDIGELKEKVLSLCSEMKLPLREVYVSADFQEEVYQIEVELFKEYETLEDMIREELSIEEGLKEEYGDRVSVNIISVDEEQ
;
A
#
# COMPACT_ATOMS: atom_id res chain seq x y z
N MET A 1 9.10 -24.83 -2.14
CA MET A 1 8.08 -24.41 -1.18
C MET A 1 7.31 -23.31 -1.87
N GLY A 2 6.17 -23.65 -2.48
CA GLY A 2 5.37 -22.70 -3.24
C GLY A 2 4.55 -21.88 -2.26
N SER A 3 4.80 -20.58 -2.23
CA SER A 3 4.04 -19.67 -1.39
C SER A 3 2.61 -19.59 -1.95
N ASN A 4 1.60 -19.90 -1.13
CA ASN A 4 0.20 -19.92 -1.54
C ASN A 4 -0.31 -18.48 -1.79
N PHE A 5 -0.25 -18.01 -3.03
CA PHE A 5 -0.97 -16.81 -3.46
C PHE A 5 -2.48 -17.07 -3.36
N GLY A 6 -3.24 -16.17 -2.72
CA GLY A 6 -4.66 -16.36 -2.41
C GLY A 6 -4.98 -16.80 -0.96
N GLU A 7 -3.98 -17.14 -0.14
CA GLU A 7 -4.15 -17.39 1.31
C GLU A 7 -3.95 -16.14 2.17
N VAL A 8 -3.45 -15.04 1.60
CA VAL A 8 -3.32 -13.77 2.34
C VAL A 8 -4.72 -13.22 2.62
N ASP A 9 -5.00 -12.95 3.89
CA ASP A 9 -6.19 -12.24 4.30
C ASP A 9 -6.07 -10.75 3.88
N ILE A 10 -6.90 -10.36 2.91
CA ILE A 10 -6.95 -8.98 2.40
C ILE A 10 -7.31 -7.98 3.52
N GLY A 11 -8.11 -8.40 4.50
CA GLY A 11 -8.45 -7.61 5.68
C GLY A 11 -7.22 -7.31 6.53
N GLU A 12 -6.43 -8.34 6.87
CA GLU A 12 -5.19 -8.18 7.63
C GLU A 12 -4.17 -7.32 6.87
N LEU A 13 -4.02 -7.53 5.56
CA LEU A 13 -3.14 -6.72 4.71
C LEU A 13 -3.56 -5.24 4.73
N LYS A 14 -4.87 -4.96 4.60
CA LYS A 14 -5.40 -3.60 4.71
C LYS A 14 -5.12 -3.00 6.08
N GLU A 15 -5.38 -3.72 7.18
CA GLU A 15 -5.08 -3.24 8.54
C GLU A 15 -3.60 -2.92 8.74
N LYS A 16 -2.70 -3.74 8.19
CA LYS A 16 -1.26 -3.48 8.24
C LYS A 16 -0.88 -2.19 7.51
N VAL A 17 -1.40 -1.97 6.30
CA VAL A 17 -1.18 -0.73 5.54
C VAL A 17 -1.70 0.48 6.31
N LEU A 18 -2.90 0.38 6.92
CA LEU A 18 -3.45 1.44 7.78
C LEU A 18 -2.52 1.76 8.95
N SER A 19 -1.95 0.74 9.61
CA SER A 19 -1.00 0.93 10.71
C SER A 19 0.27 1.64 10.25
N LEU A 20 0.87 1.21 9.13
CA LEU A 20 2.07 1.82 8.56
C LEU A 20 1.83 3.30 8.22
N CYS A 21 0.72 3.60 7.55
CA CYS A 21 0.34 4.98 7.24
C CYS A 21 0.18 5.84 8.50
N SER A 22 -0.37 5.27 9.58
CA SER A 22 -0.52 5.96 10.87
C SER A 22 0.83 6.24 11.54
N GLU A 23 1.74 5.27 11.54
CA GLU A 23 3.11 5.42 12.10
C GLU A 23 3.92 6.49 11.36
N MET A 24 3.77 6.53 10.03
CA MET A 24 4.36 7.54 9.15
C MET A 24 3.64 8.89 9.22
N LYS A 25 2.50 8.98 9.92
CA LYS A 25 1.65 10.18 10.02
C LYS A 25 1.17 10.69 8.66
N LEU A 26 0.89 9.78 7.73
CA LEU A 26 0.32 10.12 6.44
C LEU A 26 -1.15 10.54 6.60
N PRO A 27 -1.61 11.58 5.89
CA PRO A 27 -3.00 12.05 5.95
C PRO A 27 -3.89 11.13 5.12
N LEU A 28 -4.11 9.92 5.62
CA LEU A 28 -4.83 8.86 4.92
C LEU A 28 -6.31 9.20 4.71
N ARG A 29 -6.78 9.02 3.47
CA ARG A 29 -8.21 8.98 3.12
C ARG A 29 -8.74 7.55 3.13
N GLU A 30 -8.16 6.68 2.29
CA GLU A 30 -8.64 5.31 2.12
C GLU A 30 -7.52 4.38 1.62
N VAL A 31 -7.69 3.08 1.88
CA VAL A 31 -6.83 2.02 1.35
C VAL A 31 -7.69 1.01 0.60
N TYR A 32 -7.33 0.73 -0.63
CA TYR A 32 -7.90 -0.33 -1.44
C TYR A 32 -6.88 -1.43 -1.63
N VAL A 33 -7.35 -2.67 -1.57
CA VAL A 33 -6.51 -3.85 -1.80
C VAL A 33 -7.24 -4.74 -2.78
N SER A 34 -6.53 -5.11 -3.84
CA SER A 34 -7.02 -6.02 -4.86
C SER A 34 -5.96 -7.09 -5.15
N ALA A 35 -6.39 -8.23 -5.67
CA ALA A 35 -5.48 -9.32 -6.03
C ALA A 35 -5.40 -9.44 -7.55
N ASP A 36 -4.21 -9.29 -8.10
CA ASP A 36 -3.91 -9.66 -9.48
C ASP A 36 -3.46 -11.12 -9.51
N PHE A 37 -4.38 -12.00 -9.94
CA PHE A 37 -4.12 -13.43 -10.05
C PHE A 37 -3.27 -13.82 -11.27
N GLN A 38 -3.08 -12.92 -12.25
CA GLN A 38 -2.20 -13.19 -13.38
C GLN A 38 -0.74 -12.93 -13.01
N GLU A 39 -0.49 -11.82 -12.31
CA GLU A 39 0.86 -11.45 -11.86
C GLU A 39 1.22 -12.04 -10.49
N GLU A 40 0.26 -12.65 -9.79
CA GLU A 40 0.41 -13.16 -8.42
C GLU A 40 0.89 -12.07 -7.43
N VAL A 41 0.30 -10.88 -7.54
CA VAL A 41 0.57 -9.70 -6.70
C VAL A 41 -0.72 -9.10 -6.13
N TYR A 42 -0.67 -8.67 -4.87
CA TYR A 42 -1.69 -7.83 -4.25
C TYR A 42 -1.38 -6.36 -4.53
N GLN A 43 -2.25 -5.71 -5.30
CA GLN A 43 -2.16 -4.28 -5.59
C GLN A 43 -2.84 -3.50 -4.45
N ILE A 44 -2.10 -2.56 -3.89
CA ILE A 44 -2.52 -1.73 -2.77
C ILE A 44 -2.53 -0.28 -3.23
N GLU A 45 -3.71 0.33 -3.25
CA GLU A 45 -3.85 1.75 -3.54
C GLU A 45 -4.09 2.51 -2.23
N VAL A 46 -3.22 3.48 -1.95
CA VAL A 46 -3.28 4.30 -0.74
C VAL A 46 -3.65 5.73 -1.14
N GLU A 47 -4.87 6.14 -0.84
CA GLU A 47 -5.31 7.50 -1.09
C GLU A 47 -4.93 8.41 0.08
N LEU A 48 -4.22 9.50 -0.22
CA LEU A 48 -3.75 10.46 0.77
C LEU A 48 -4.24 11.87 0.43
N PHE A 49 -4.75 12.58 1.44
CA PHE A 49 -5.02 14.01 1.40
C PHE A 49 -3.71 14.82 1.46
N LYS A 50 -2.89 14.66 0.42
CA LYS A 50 -1.53 15.21 0.36
C LYS A 50 -1.12 15.43 -1.08
N GLU A 51 -0.84 16.69 -1.41
CA GLU A 51 -0.14 17.03 -2.64
C GLU A 51 1.38 16.85 -2.47
N TYR A 52 2.00 16.12 -3.39
CA TYR A 52 3.45 15.96 -3.43
C TYR A 52 4.10 17.04 -4.30
N GLU A 53 5.13 17.70 -3.77
CA GLU A 53 5.92 18.67 -4.54
C GLU A 53 6.70 17.99 -5.68
N THR A 54 7.15 16.76 -5.45
CA THR A 54 7.89 15.96 -6.43
C THR A 54 7.42 14.51 -6.47
N LEU A 55 7.60 13.88 -7.64
CA LEU A 55 7.36 12.44 -7.80
C LEU A 55 8.31 11.60 -6.91
N GLU A 56 9.53 12.10 -6.64
CA GLU A 56 10.48 11.39 -5.78
C GLU A 56 9.97 11.25 -4.35
N ASP A 57 9.31 12.29 -3.82
CA ASP A 57 8.75 12.26 -2.47
C ASP A 57 7.59 11.26 -2.36
N MET A 58 6.76 11.15 -3.41
CA MET A 58 5.68 10.16 -3.49
C MET A 58 6.24 8.73 -3.54
N ILE A 59 7.20 8.49 -4.44
CA ILE A 59 7.85 7.18 -4.60
C ILE A 59 8.55 6.78 -3.28
N ARG A 60 9.15 7.72 -2.56
CA ARG A 60 9.79 7.41 -1.27
C ARG A 60 8.79 6.90 -0.24
N GLU A 61 7.57 7.43 -0.23
CA GLU A 61 6.52 6.97 0.68
C GLU A 61 5.93 5.63 0.24
N GLU A 62 5.73 5.41 -1.06
CA GLU A 62 5.36 4.10 -1.61
C GLU A 62 6.36 3.02 -1.17
N LEU A 63 7.65 3.26 -1.40
CA LEU A 63 8.72 2.34 -1.04
C LEU A 63 8.77 2.08 0.47
N SER A 64 8.51 3.10 1.30
CA SER A 64 8.52 2.94 2.76
C SER A 64 7.38 2.01 3.23
N ILE A 65 6.20 2.12 2.61
CA ILE A 65 5.07 1.23 2.88
C ILE A 65 5.38 -0.18 2.37
N GLU A 66 5.91 -0.33 1.14
CA GLU A 66 6.30 -1.63 0.59
C GLU A 66 7.35 -2.34 1.44
N GLU A 67 8.38 -1.62 1.91
CA GLU A 67 9.39 -2.16 2.82
C GLU A 67 8.78 -2.67 4.13
N GLY A 68 7.81 -1.92 4.70
CA GLY A 68 7.07 -2.34 5.89
C GLY A 68 6.20 -3.59 5.70
N LEU A 69 5.82 -3.90 4.46
CA LEU A 69 5.05 -5.10 4.10
C LEU A 69 5.93 -6.27 3.66
N LYS A 70 7.15 -5.98 3.17
CA LYS A 70 8.05 -6.96 2.57
C LYS A 70 8.44 -8.09 3.52
N GLU A 71 8.55 -7.81 4.82
CA GLU A 71 8.88 -8.83 5.82
C GLU A 71 7.83 -9.97 5.88
N GLU A 72 6.56 -9.64 5.71
CA GLU A 72 5.45 -10.59 5.84
C GLU A 72 4.96 -11.12 4.49
N TYR A 73 4.88 -10.26 3.48
CA TYR A 73 4.27 -10.58 2.19
C TYR A 73 5.30 -10.81 1.07
N GLY A 74 6.53 -10.32 1.23
CA GLY A 74 7.59 -10.41 0.22
C GLY A 74 7.27 -9.59 -1.03
N ASP A 75 7.75 -10.04 -2.20
CA ASP A 75 7.52 -9.36 -3.49
C ASP A 75 6.10 -9.58 -4.07
N ARG A 76 5.15 -10.01 -3.23
CA ARG A 76 3.74 -10.27 -3.60
C ARG A 76 2.84 -9.06 -3.35
N VAL A 77 3.39 -7.92 -2.97
CA VAL A 77 2.64 -6.67 -2.78
C VAL A 77 3.23 -5.60 -3.68
N SER A 78 2.37 -4.73 -4.20
CA SER A 78 2.78 -3.51 -4.88
C SER A 78 1.92 -2.37 -4.37
N VAL A 79 2.55 -1.28 -3.92
CA VAL A 79 1.88 -0.13 -3.34
C VAL A 79 1.93 1.03 -4.34
N ASN A 80 0.79 1.68 -4.51
CA ASN A 80 0.65 2.89 -5.31
C ASN A 80 -0.04 3.96 -4.45
N ILE A 81 0.54 5.15 -4.37
CA ILE A 81 -0.05 6.27 -3.66
C ILE A 81 -0.86 7.12 -4.65
N ILE A 82 -2.08 7.45 -4.26
CA ILE A 82 -2.96 8.35 -5.00
C ILE A 82 -3.13 9.63 -4.16
N SER A 83 -2.55 10.72 -4.67
CA SER A 83 -2.74 12.06 -4.13
C SER A 83 -4.15 12.55 -4.44
N VAL A 84 -4.90 12.92 -3.42
CA VAL A 84 -6.24 13.51 -3.55
C VAL A 84 -6.32 14.84 -2.81
N ASP A 85 -7.09 15.78 -3.36
CA ASP A 85 -7.37 17.05 -2.71
C ASP A 85 -8.38 16.87 -1.55
N GLU A 86 -8.23 17.64 -0.47
CA GLU A 86 -9.17 17.64 0.68
C GLU A 86 -10.58 18.15 0.34
N GLU A 87 -10.83 18.67 -0.87
CA GLU A 87 -12.09 19.36 -1.23
C GLU A 87 -13.30 18.44 -1.57
N GLN A 88 -13.35 17.19 -1.10
CA GLN A 88 -14.53 16.30 -1.28
C GLN A 88 -15.03 15.61 -0.02
#